data_AF-A0A8T3PXK3-F1
#
_entry.id   AF-A0A8T3PXK3-F1
#
_cell.length_a   1.000
_cell.length_b   1.000
_cell.length_c   1.000
_cell.angle_alpha   90.00
_cell.angle_beta   90.00
_cell.angle_gamma   90.00
#
_symmetry.space_group_name_H-M   'P 1'
#
loop_
_entity.id
_entity.type
_entity.pdbx_description
1 polymer ?
#
loop_
_entity_poly.entity_id
_entity_poly.type
_entity_poly.pdbx_seq_one_letter_code
_entity_poly.pdbx_strand_id
1 'polypeptide(L)'
;MTGGATVASLVREAVLASCRLDVTAFKPGNVSLRSPGHGMTAADFLTSTEAVAPILSAPGLALGRRVLMSVEATRRAVGCNTNLGIVLLCAPLAQAALEAGVSRDWRPHLRAVLHGLDVDDARDVFQAIVLAAPAGLGQSGRHDVHEAPEVGLLDAMAEAASRDRIAYQYAHDYADIRSLGLLCLHACASRWAAREDRLEWATVACYLAFLARIPDTHLTRKHGPDAALAVRREAERVETGFKACENPANAIALLQDFDNKLKRGGLNPGTSADLTVASLLAFHLDHLLGISSGDHLWADHRDTPEGAVVARETCTGRVPYDY
;
A
#
# COMPACT_ATOMS: atom_id res chain seq x y z
N MET A 1 9.50 -22.99 -28.55
CA MET A 1 9.00 -21.68 -28.14
C MET A 1 8.90 -21.67 -26.63
N THR A 2 9.95 -21.23 -25.94
CA THR A 2 9.90 -20.98 -24.49
C THR A 2 9.02 -19.75 -24.28
N GLY A 3 7.72 -19.97 -24.00
CA GLY A 3 6.79 -18.87 -23.77
C GLY A 3 7.21 -18.10 -22.53
N GLY A 4 7.79 -16.90 -22.71
CA GLY A 4 8.14 -16.02 -21.60
C GLY A 4 6.88 -15.60 -20.83
N ALA A 5 7.04 -15.32 -19.53
CA ALA A 5 5.96 -14.79 -18.72
C ALA A 5 5.46 -13.46 -19.31
N THR A 6 4.14 -13.31 -19.43
CA THR A 6 3.51 -12.05 -19.84
C THR A 6 3.50 -11.05 -18.69
N VAL A 7 3.44 -9.75 -18.97
CA VAL A 7 3.26 -8.73 -17.92
C VAL A 7 2.03 -9.01 -17.07
N ALA A 8 0.92 -9.45 -17.68
CA ALA A 8 -0.30 -9.80 -16.97
C ALA A 8 -0.09 -10.97 -15.99
N SER A 9 0.64 -12.03 -16.39
CA SER A 9 0.94 -13.14 -15.47
C SER A 9 1.85 -12.71 -14.32
N LEU A 10 2.82 -11.82 -14.56
CA LEU A 10 3.71 -11.30 -13.51
C LEU A 10 2.96 -10.38 -12.54
N VAL A 11 2.09 -9.51 -13.04
CA VAL A 11 1.21 -8.67 -12.20
C VAL A 11 0.27 -9.55 -11.36
N ARG A 12 -0.31 -10.59 -11.96
CA ARG A 12 -1.16 -11.54 -11.23
C ARG A 12 -0.40 -12.24 -10.11
N GLU A 13 0.82 -12.70 -10.39
CA GLU A 13 1.71 -13.32 -9.41
C GLU A 13 2.03 -12.35 -8.26
N ALA A 14 2.37 -11.10 -8.58
CA ALA A 14 2.65 -10.06 -7.60
C ALA A 14 1.44 -9.79 -6.68
N VAL A 15 0.23 -9.67 -7.25
CA VAL A 15 -1.01 -9.48 -6.48
C VAL A 15 -1.26 -10.65 -5.54
N LEU A 16 -1.15 -11.87 -6.04
CA LEU A 16 -1.34 -13.09 -5.26
C LEU A 16 -0.34 -13.19 -4.10
N ALA A 17 0.95 -12.96 -4.38
CA ALA A 17 2.00 -13.00 -3.37
C ALA A 17 1.77 -11.95 -2.26
N SER A 18 1.45 -10.72 -2.66
CA SER A 18 1.24 -9.60 -1.73
C SER A 18 0.06 -9.83 -0.80
N CYS A 19 -1.08 -10.25 -1.34
CA CYS A 19 -2.28 -10.47 -0.54
C CYS A 19 -2.18 -11.76 0.32
N ARG A 20 -1.40 -12.76 -0.10
CA ARG A 20 -1.12 -13.94 0.75
C ARG A 20 -0.28 -13.53 1.96
N LEU A 21 0.79 -12.75 1.75
CA LEU A 21 1.61 -12.24 2.84
C LEU A 21 0.81 -11.40 3.84
N ASP A 22 -0.23 -10.72 3.38
CA ASP A 22 -1.17 -10.00 4.26
C ASP A 22 -1.82 -10.89 5.32
N VAL A 23 -2.06 -12.17 5.05
CA VAL A 23 -2.69 -13.05 6.04
C VAL A 23 -1.72 -14.01 6.71
N THR A 24 -0.57 -14.29 6.11
CA THR A 24 0.47 -15.11 6.76
C THR A 24 1.28 -14.29 7.77
N ALA A 25 1.57 -13.02 7.46
CA ALA A 25 2.24 -12.11 8.38
C ALA A 25 1.32 -11.75 9.57
N PHE A 26 1.89 -11.81 10.78
CA PHE A 26 1.14 -11.50 11.99
C PHE A 26 1.04 -9.99 12.23
N LYS A 27 -0.09 -9.39 11.82
CA LYS A 27 -0.40 -7.97 12.00
C LYS A 27 -1.36 -7.74 13.19
N PRO A 28 -0.87 -7.27 14.35
CA PRO A 28 -1.68 -7.08 15.54
C PRO A 28 -2.96 -6.25 15.31
N GLY A 29 -4.12 -6.75 15.74
CA GLY A 29 -5.43 -6.12 15.60
C GLY A 29 -6.14 -6.42 14.28
N ASN A 30 -5.40 -6.67 13.20
CA ASN A 30 -5.95 -7.03 11.89
C ASN A 30 -6.12 -8.56 11.73
N VAL A 31 -6.65 -9.04 10.60
CA VAL A 31 -6.89 -10.47 10.37
C VAL A 31 -5.60 -11.14 9.89
N SER A 32 -5.30 -12.33 10.43
CA SER A 32 -4.21 -13.20 9.97
C SER A 32 -4.55 -14.67 10.24
N LEU A 33 -3.76 -15.60 9.71
CA LEU A 33 -3.89 -17.05 10.01
C LEU A 33 -3.87 -17.36 11.51
N ARG A 34 -3.17 -16.52 12.29
CA ARG A 34 -3.01 -16.67 13.74
C ARG A 34 -4.08 -15.94 14.55
N SER A 35 -4.83 -15.04 13.92
CA SER A 35 -5.75 -14.14 14.62
C SER A 35 -6.93 -13.77 13.73
N PRO A 36 -8.04 -14.55 13.77
CA PRO A 36 -9.30 -14.13 13.15
C PRO A 36 -9.84 -12.89 13.88
N GLY A 37 -10.80 -12.19 13.27
CA GLY A 37 -11.45 -11.08 13.96
C GLY A 37 -12.34 -10.26 13.06
N HIS A 38 -13.12 -9.38 13.68
CA HIS A 38 -14.03 -8.45 12.99
C HIS A 38 -15.05 -9.18 12.09
N GLY A 39 -15.46 -10.38 12.48
CA GLY A 39 -16.40 -11.21 11.72
C GLY A 39 -15.80 -11.88 10.48
N MET A 40 -14.47 -11.85 10.32
CA MET A 40 -13.77 -12.41 9.16
C MET A 40 -12.63 -13.34 9.59
N THR A 41 -12.23 -14.20 8.66
CA THR A 41 -11.15 -15.18 8.79
C THR A 41 -10.11 -14.99 7.68
N ALA A 42 -8.92 -15.54 7.87
CA ALA A 42 -7.89 -15.52 6.82
C ALA A 42 -8.36 -16.22 5.52
N ALA A 43 -9.24 -17.23 5.62
CA ALA A 43 -9.80 -17.89 4.46
C ALA A 43 -10.62 -16.93 3.60
N ASP A 44 -11.41 -16.04 4.20
CA ASP A 44 -12.19 -15.04 3.46
C ASP A 44 -11.29 -14.11 2.63
N PHE A 45 -10.16 -13.68 3.20
CA PHE A 45 -9.18 -12.84 2.51
C PHE A 45 -8.46 -13.58 1.39
N LEU A 46 -8.09 -14.85 1.59
CA LEU A 46 -7.48 -15.70 0.55
C LEU A 46 -8.46 -15.96 -0.61
N THR A 47 -9.71 -16.28 -0.31
CA THR A 47 -10.76 -16.45 -1.34
C THR A 47 -10.98 -15.16 -2.12
N SER A 48 -10.99 -14.01 -1.43
CA SER A 48 -11.11 -12.71 -2.07
C SER A 48 -9.91 -12.40 -2.96
N THR A 49 -8.70 -12.78 -2.53
CA THR A 49 -7.46 -12.66 -3.31
C THR A 49 -7.54 -13.42 -4.63
N GLU A 50 -7.95 -14.69 -4.60
CA GLU A 50 -8.09 -15.51 -5.80
C GLU A 50 -9.17 -14.96 -6.75
N ALA A 51 -10.23 -14.37 -6.20
CA ALA A 51 -11.30 -13.74 -7.00
C ALA A 51 -10.83 -12.46 -7.70
N VAL A 52 -10.04 -11.61 -7.03
CA VAL A 52 -9.65 -10.30 -7.59
C VAL A 52 -8.37 -10.33 -8.41
N ALA A 53 -7.43 -11.24 -8.14
CA ALA A 53 -6.15 -11.31 -8.86
C ALA A 53 -6.28 -11.35 -10.39
N PRO A 54 -7.13 -12.22 -11.02
CA PRO A 54 -7.26 -12.24 -12.47
C PRO A 54 -7.85 -10.93 -13.03
N ILE A 55 -8.68 -10.22 -12.27
CA ILE A 55 -9.29 -8.94 -12.66
C ILE A 55 -8.25 -7.82 -12.57
N LEU A 56 -7.52 -7.74 -11.44
CA LEU A 56 -6.47 -6.74 -11.25
C LEU A 56 -5.35 -6.87 -12.28
N SER A 57 -5.06 -8.08 -12.77
CA SER A 57 -4.05 -8.32 -13.80
C SER A 57 -4.56 -8.26 -15.25
N ALA A 58 -5.85 -8.02 -15.48
CA ALA A 58 -6.41 -8.07 -16.83
C ALA A 58 -5.98 -6.85 -17.69
N PRO A 59 -5.38 -7.04 -18.88
CA PRO A 59 -5.06 -5.94 -19.77
C PRO A 59 -6.34 -5.31 -20.36
N GLY A 60 -6.28 -4.02 -20.71
CA GLY A 60 -7.35 -3.33 -21.45
C GLY A 60 -8.57 -2.91 -20.63
N LEU A 61 -8.60 -3.15 -19.31
CA LEU A 61 -9.64 -2.58 -18.43
C LEU A 61 -9.25 -1.19 -17.94
N ALA A 62 -10.20 -0.25 -18.01
CA ALA A 62 -10.14 1.02 -17.30
C ALA A 62 -10.07 0.81 -15.78
N LEU A 63 -9.56 1.80 -15.05
CA LEU A 63 -9.24 1.65 -13.64
C LEU A 63 -10.49 1.48 -12.79
N GLY A 64 -11.49 2.35 -12.95
CA GLY A 64 -12.75 2.27 -12.22
C GLY A 64 -13.43 0.94 -12.47
N ARG A 65 -13.47 0.50 -13.74
CA ARG A 65 -14.06 -0.79 -14.09
C ARG A 65 -13.35 -1.97 -13.42
N ARG A 66 -12.01 -1.93 -13.37
CA ARG A 66 -11.18 -2.91 -12.67
C ARG A 66 -11.55 -2.98 -11.18
N VAL A 67 -11.67 -1.82 -10.52
CA VAL A 67 -12.07 -1.73 -9.11
C VAL A 67 -13.48 -2.28 -8.88
N LEU A 68 -14.47 -1.85 -9.67
CA LEU A 68 -15.86 -2.30 -9.53
C LEU A 68 -15.99 -3.81 -9.71
N MET A 69 -15.41 -4.36 -10.77
CA MET A 69 -15.43 -5.80 -11.03
C MET A 69 -14.75 -6.60 -9.90
N SER A 70 -13.65 -6.09 -9.35
CA SER A 70 -12.97 -6.71 -8.21
C SER A 70 -13.86 -6.74 -6.97
N VAL A 71 -14.53 -5.63 -6.63
CA VAL A 71 -15.44 -5.59 -5.47
C VAL A 71 -16.64 -6.49 -5.67
N GLU A 72 -17.23 -6.53 -6.86
CA GLU A 72 -18.30 -7.47 -7.20
C GLU A 72 -17.86 -8.93 -7.05
N ALA A 73 -16.63 -9.25 -7.47
CA ALA A 73 -16.08 -10.59 -7.35
C ALA A 73 -15.88 -10.97 -5.88
N THR A 74 -15.34 -10.07 -5.05
CA THR A 74 -15.24 -10.27 -3.59
C THR A 74 -16.63 -10.52 -2.98
N ARG A 75 -17.62 -9.67 -3.30
CA ARG A 75 -18.99 -9.83 -2.77
C ARG A 75 -19.61 -11.17 -3.15
N ARG A 76 -19.45 -11.63 -4.38
CA ARG A 76 -19.93 -12.95 -4.83
C ARG A 76 -19.23 -14.10 -4.11
N ALA A 77 -17.94 -13.94 -3.81
CA ALA A 77 -17.12 -15.02 -3.25
C ALA A 77 -17.29 -15.18 -1.74
N VAL A 78 -17.38 -14.08 -0.98
CA VAL A 78 -17.35 -14.12 0.50
C VAL A 78 -18.46 -13.31 1.19
N GLY A 79 -19.30 -12.59 0.44
CA GLY A 79 -20.46 -11.87 0.99
C GLY A 79 -20.16 -10.63 1.84
N CYS A 80 -18.92 -10.42 2.27
CA CYS A 80 -18.48 -9.31 3.11
C CYS A 80 -17.34 -8.51 2.46
N ASN A 81 -16.99 -7.37 3.05
CA ASN A 81 -15.87 -6.55 2.59
C ASN A 81 -14.58 -6.96 3.31
N THR A 82 -13.73 -7.68 2.59
CA THR A 82 -12.40 -8.10 3.03
C THR A 82 -11.29 -7.21 2.47
N ASN A 83 -11.49 -6.59 1.29
CA ASN A 83 -10.38 -6.09 0.49
C ASN A 83 -10.67 -4.83 -0.33
N LEU A 84 -11.71 -4.02 -0.02
CA LEU A 84 -11.95 -2.76 -0.75
C LEU A 84 -10.70 -1.86 -0.75
N GLY A 85 -10.08 -1.67 0.42
CA GLY A 85 -8.91 -0.80 0.54
C GLY A 85 -7.70 -1.34 -0.25
N ILE A 86 -7.45 -2.65 -0.16
CA ILE A 86 -6.48 -3.37 -0.99
C ILE A 86 -6.76 -3.15 -2.48
N VAL A 87 -7.99 -3.37 -2.94
CA VAL A 87 -8.35 -3.21 -4.37
C VAL A 87 -8.13 -1.78 -4.84
N LEU A 88 -8.56 -0.78 -4.07
CA LEU A 88 -8.35 0.64 -4.39
C LEU A 88 -6.85 0.96 -4.51
N LEU A 89 -6.03 0.49 -3.58
CA LEU A 89 -4.59 0.78 -3.63
C LEU A 89 -3.84 -0.05 -4.69
N CYS A 90 -4.23 -1.30 -4.93
CA CYS A 90 -3.52 -2.19 -5.85
C CYS A 90 -3.90 -1.97 -7.32
N ALA A 91 -5.11 -1.49 -7.63
CA ALA A 91 -5.55 -1.30 -9.02
C ALA A 91 -4.67 -0.31 -9.80
N PRO A 92 -4.31 0.89 -9.28
CA PRO A 92 -3.40 1.80 -9.97
C PRO A 92 -1.99 1.22 -10.19
N LEU A 93 -1.44 0.50 -9.21
CA LEU A 93 -0.13 -0.16 -9.33
C LEU A 93 -0.14 -1.24 -10.40
N ALA A 94 -1.16 -2.09 -10.40
CA ALA A 94 -1.33 -3.14 -11.40
C ALA A 94 -1.50 -2.55 -12.81
N GLN A 95 -2.31 -1.50 -12.96
CA GLN A 95 -2.52 -0.84 -14.25
C GLN A 95 -1.23 -0.19 -14.76
N ALA A 96 -0.49 0.52 -13.91
CA ALA A 96 0.80 1.11 -14.27
C ALA A 96 1.80 0.06 -14.78
N ALA A 97 1.87 -1.10 -14.10
CA ALA A 97 2.71 -2.21 -14.53
C ALA A 97 2.27 -2.80 -15.88
N LEU A 98 0.96 -2.97 -16.10
CA LEU A 98 0.41 -3.47 -17.37
C LEU A 98 0.71 -2.51 -18.53
N GLU A 99 0.63 -1.19 -18.30
CA GLU A 99 0.91 -0.16 -19.31
C GLU A 99 2.41 -0.03 -19.62
N ALA A 100 3.27 -0.18 -18.61
CA ALA A 100 4.71 -0.13 -18.79
C ALA A 100 5.24 -1.34 -19.58
N GLY A 101 4.77 -2.54 -19.26
CA GLY A 101 5.30 -3.80 -19.81
C GLY A 101 6.55 -4.30 -19.09
N VAL A 102 7.13 -5.39 -19.59
CA VAL A 102 8.26 -6.09 -18.94
C VAL A 102 9.56 -5.31 -19.07
N SER A 103 10.36 -5.30 -18.00
CA SER A 103 11.67 -4.62 -17.94
C SER A 103 11.62 -3.10 -18.17
N ARG A 104 10.43 -2.51 -18.07
CA ARG A 104 10.24 -1.06 -18.04
C ARG A 104 9.86 -0.64 -16.64
N ASP A 105 10.30 0.56 -16.28
CA ASP A 105 9.91 1.19 -15.03
C ASP A 105 8.42 1.54 -15.06
N TRP A 106 7.62 0.94 -14.18
CA TRP A 106 6.18 1.20 -14.07
C TRP A 106 5.85 2.49 -13.30
N ARG A 107 6.80 3.05 -12.56
CA ARG A 107 6.55 4.17 -11.64
C ARG A 107 6.15 5.47 -12.35
N PRO A 108 6.75 5.86 -13.50
CA PRO A 108 6.24 6.98 -14.29
C PRO A 108 4.80 6.76 -14.81
N HIS A 109 4.44 5.50 -15.09
CA HIS A 109 3.09 5.15 -15.54
C HIS A 109 2.07 5.29 -14.43
N LEU A 110 2.43 5.06 -13.16
CA LEU A 110 1.50 5.28 -12.03
C LEU A 110 0.98 6.71 -12.01
N ARG A 111 1.88 7.70 -12.18
CA ARG A 111 1.48 9.10 -12.22
C ARG A 111 0.56 9.40 -13.41
N ALA A 112 0.88 8.86 -14.59
CA ALA A 112 0.04 9.00 -15.77
C ALA A 112 -1.35 8.39 -15.57
N VAL A 113 -1.43 7.20 -14.96
CA VAL A 113 -2.68 6.53 -14.59
C VAL A 113 -3.50 7.42 -13.66
N LEU A 114 -2.91 7.93 -12.57
CA LEU A 114 -3.64 8.74 -11.58
C LEU A 114 -4.18 10.04 -12.17
N HIS A 115 -3.37 10.77 -12.96
CA HIS A 115 -3.80 12.02 -13.59
C HIS A 115 -4.74 11.82 -14.79
N GLY A 116 -4.81 10.60 -15.33
CA GLY A 116 -5.73 10.23 -16.41
C GLY A 116 -7.13 9.79 -15.94
N LEU A 117 -7.36 9.70 -14.62
CA LEU A 117 -8.63 9.22 -14.08
C LEU A 117 -9.77 10.20 -14.33
N ASP A 118 -10.80 9.73 -15.02
CA ASP A 118 -11.93 10.57 -15.43
C ASP A 118 -13.19 10.36 -14.56
N VAL A 119 -14.31 10.92 -15.02
CA VAL A 119 -15.61 10.84 -14.33
C VAL A 119 -16.25 9.45 -14.43
N ASP A 120 -15.92 8.67 -15.46
CA ASP A 120 -16.42 7.30 -15.61
C ASP A 120 -15.66 6.37 -14.65
N ASP A 121 -14.35 6.58 -14.48
CA ASP A 121 -13.58 5.94 -13.41
C ASP A 121 -14.16 6.28 -12.04
N ALA A 122 -14.49 7.55 -11.80
CA ALA A 122 -15.12 7.98 -10.55
C ALA A 122 -16.45 7.26 -10.31
N ARG A 123 -17.27 7.10 -11.35
CA ARG A 123 -18.60 6.47 -11.24
C ARG A 123 -18.48 5.01 -10.85
N ASP A 124 -17.60 4.28 -11.50
CA ASP A 124 -17.38 2.87 -11.20
C ASP A 124 -16.77 2.69 -9.80
N VAL A 125 -15.84 3.54 -9.38
CA VAL A 125 -15.27 3.49 -8.02
C VAL A 125 -16.29 3.85 -6.94
N PHE A 126 -17.15 4.85 -7.16
CA PHE A 126 -18.22 5.21 -6.23
C PHE A 126 -19.19 4.04 -6.05
N GLN A 127 -19.62 3.44 -7.17
CA GLN A 127 -20.44 2.23 -7.14
C GLN A 127 -19.74 1.08 -6.39
N ALA A 128 -18.43 0.89 -6.58
CA ALA A 128 -17.66 -0.12 -5.88
C ALA A 128 -17.62 0.13 -4.35
N ILE A 129 -17.42 1.38 -3.93
CA ILE A 129 -17.39 1.76 -2.50
C ILE A 129 -18.76 1.51 -1.85
N VAL A 130 -19.85 1.92 -2.51
CA VAL A 130 -21.22 1.67 -2.04
C VAL A 130 -21.50 0.18 -1.96
N LEU A 131 -21.13 -0.59 -3.00
CA LEU A 131 -21.31 -2.03 -3.03
C LEU A 131 -20.51 -2.74 -1.92
N ALA A 132 -19.28 -2.32 -1.65
CA ALA A 132 -18.47 -2.86 -0.58
C ALA A 132 -19.04 -2.54 0.82
N ALA A 133 -19.74 -1.41 0.98
CA ALA A 133 -20.30 -0.94 2.25
C ALA A 133 -19.27 -0.97 3.41
N PRO A 134 -18.13 -0.26 3.30
CA PRO A 134 -17.12 -0.22 4.35
C PRO A 134 -17.68 0.39 5.66
N ALA A 135 -17.15 -0.09 6.78
CA ALA A 135 -17.55 0.41 8.09
C ALA A 135 -17.25 1.91 8.24
N GLY A 136 -18.26 2.67 8.65
CA GLY A 136 -18.13 4.11 8.92
C GLY A 136 -17.99 4.98 7.67
N LEU A 137 -18.51 4.54 6.50
CA LEU A 137 -18.48 5.32 5.24
C LEU A 137 -19.07 6.74 5.41
N GLY A 138 -20.18 6.87 6.14
CA GLY A 138 -20.80 8.16 6.43
C GLY A 138 -21.36 8.85 5.17
N GLN A 139 -21.48 10.18 5.23
CA GLN A 139 -21.85 11.06 4.11
C GLN A 139 -20.85 12.22 4.00
N SER A 140 -20.69 12.77 2.81
CA SER A 140 -19.81 13.89 2.48
C SER A 140 -20.61 15.04 1.87
N GLY A 141 -20.31 16.28 2.25
CA GLY A 141 -21.00 17.46 1.67
C GLY A 141 -20.62 17.76 0.22
N ARG A 142 -19.52 17.16 -0.27
CA ARG A 142 -19.07 17.22 -1.67
C ARG A 142 -18.56 15.85 -2.10
N HIS A 143 -18.87 15.48 -3.33
CA HIS A 143 -18.45 14.21 -3.96
C HIS A 143 -18.82 12.99 -3.11
N ASP A 144 -20.05 12.94 -2.60
CA ASP A 144 -20.56 11.79 -1.87
C ASP A 144 -20.66 10.57 -2.81
N VAL A 145 -20.21 9.41 -2.32
CA VAL A 145 -20.18 8.18 -3.13
C VAL A 145 -21.58 7.62 -3.43
N HIS A 146 -22.62 8.08 -2.73
CA HIS A 146 -24.01 7.74 -3.00
C HIS A 146 -24.63 8.62 -4.11
N GLU A 147 -23.94 9.68 -4.52
CA GLU A 147 -24.36 10.58 -5.60
C GLU A 147 -23.58 10.30 -6.90
N ALA A 148 -24.07 10.83 -8.02
CA ALA A 148 -23.33 10.74 -9.28
C ALA A 148 -22.10 11.66 -9.22
N PRO A 149 -20.90 11.20 -9.64
CA PRO A 149 -19.72 12.05 -9.64
C PRO A 149 -19.82 13.14 -10.72
N GLU A 150 -19.38 14.34 -10.36
CA GLU A 150 -19.31 15.50 -11.25
C GLU A 150 -17.88 15.81 -11.71
N VAL A 151 -16.88 15.16 -11.10
CA VAL A 151 -15.45 15.38 -11.32
C VAL A 151 -14.73 14.05 -11.55
N GLY A 152 -13.49 14.12 -12.03
CA GLY A 152 -12.63 12.94 -12.16
C GLY A 152 -12.29 12.32 -10.79
N LEU A 153 -11.94 11.03 -10.79
CA LEU A 153 -11.68 10.30 -9.54
C LEU A 153 -10.55 10.92 -8.72
N LEU A 154 -9.50 11.45 -9.37
CA LEU A 154 -8.39 12.08 -8.66
C LEU A 154 -8.84 13.31 -7.86
N ASP A 155 -9.72 14.15 -8.41
CA ASP A 155 -10.25 15.34 -7.73
C ASP A 155 -11.13 14.93 -6.53
N ALA A 156 -11.98 13.91 -6.70
CA ALA A 156 -12.78 13.37 -5.62
C ALA A 156 -11.91 12.80 -4.48
N MET A 157 -10.84 12.09 -4.82
CA MET A 157 -9.87 11.57 -3.84
C MET A 157 -9.09 12.71 -3.15
N ALA A 158 -8.72 13.77 -3.88
CA ALA A 158 -8.05 14.93 -3.30
C ALA A 158 -8.90 15.63 -2.22
N GLU A 159 -10.21 15.76 -2.45
CA GLU A 159 -11.15 16.31 -1.46
C GLU A 159 -11.24 15.44 -0.19
N ALA A 160 -11.02 14.12 -0.30
CA ALA A 160 -11.04 13.18 0.82
C ALA A 160 -9.67 12.98 1.50
N ALA A 161 -8.57 13.43 0.89
CA ALA A 161 -7.19 13.10 1.29
C ALA A 161 -6.82 13.49 2.73
N SER A 162 -7.46 14.52 3.30
CA SER A 162 -7.21 14.94 4.69
C SER A 162 -7.79 14.00 5.74
N ARG A 163 -8.81 13.20 5.38
CA ARG A 163 -9.55 12.30 6.28
C ARG A 163 -9.43 10.83 5.93
N ASP A 164 -9.00 10.50 4.72
CA ASP A 164 -8.82 9.14 4.24
C ASP A 164 -7.40 8.95 3.66
N ARG A 165 -6.66 7.98 4.21
CA ARG A 165 -5.26 7.75 3.85
C ARG A 165 -5.07 6.98 2.54
N ILE A 166 -6.11 6.28 2.06
CA ILE A 166 -6.14 5.70 0.71
C ILE A 166 -6.31 6.83 -0.30
N ALA A 167 -7.27 7.71 -0.07
CA ALA A 167 -7.47 8.90 -0.91
C ALA A 167 -6.22 9.80 -0.93
N TYR A 168 -5.51 9.91 0.21
CA TYR A 168 -4.21 10.57 0.27
C TYR A 168 -3.18 9.97 -0.68
N GLN A 169 -3.12 8.62 -0.84
CA GLN A 169 -2.19 8.01 -1.80
C GLN A 169 -2.53 8.44 -3.24
N TYR A 170 -3.80 8.47 -3.63
CA TYR A 170 -4.19 8.94 -4.95
C TYR A 170 -3.76 10.40 -5.18
N ALA A 171 -4.05 11.29 -4.23
CA ALA A 171 -3.76 12.72 -4.33
C ALA A 171 -2.27 13.08 -4.25
N HIS A 172 -1.44 12.19 -3.69
CA HIS A 172 -0.01 12.44 -3.45
C HIS A 172 0.88 11.38 -4.12
N ASP A 173 0.44 10.83 -5.25
CA ASP A 173 1.22 9.90 -6.08
C ASP A 173 1.78 8.69 -5.30
N TYR A 174 1.05 8.20 -4.30
CA TYR A 174 1.43 7.08 -3.42
C TYR A 174 2.59 7.39 -2.47
N ALA A 175 2.74 8.65 -2.04
CA ALA A 175 3.84 9.13 -1.19
C ALA A 175 4.20 8.23 0.01
N ASP A 176 3.23 7.71 0.76
CA ASP A 176 3.53 6.90 1.94
C ASP A 176 4.02 5.49 1.57
N ILE A 177 3.49 4.92 0.50
CA ILE A 177 3.94 3.61 -0.01
C ILE A 177 5.40 3.66 -0.43
N ARG A 178 5.83 4.73 -1.09
CA ARG A 178 7.24 4.88 -1.54
C ARG A 178 8.18 5.29 -0.41
N SER A 179 7.83 6.31 0.35
CA SER A 179 8.74 6.91 1.34
C SER A 179 8.78 6.14 2.66
N LEU A 180 7.80 5.30 2.95
CA LEU A 180 7.76 4.50 4.18
C LEU A 180 7.69 3.00 3.88
N GLY A 181 6.69 2.57 3.10
CA GLY A 181 6.41 1.16 2.87
C GLY A 181 7.55 0.42 2.18
N LEU A 182 7.91 0.85 0.97
CA LEU A 182 8.98 0.25 0.17
C LEU A 182 10.34 0.32 0.89
N LEU A 183 10.70 1.48 1.43
CA LEU A 183 11.96 1.62 2.18
C LEU A 183 12.02 0.65 3.36
N CYS A 184 10.93 0.49 4.10
CA CYS A 184 10.86 -0.47 5.20
C CYS A 184 11.00 -1.92 4.71
N LEU A 185 10.29 -2.29 3.64
CA LEU A 185 10.34 -3.65 3.07
C LEU A 185 11.75 -4.00 2.58
N HIS A 186 12.40 -3.13 1.80
CA HIS A 186 13.77 -3.34 1.34
C HIS A 186 14.75 -3.46 2.50
N ALA A 187 14.70 -2.53 3.46
CA ALA A 187 15.61 -2.55 4.61
C ALA A 187 15.44 -3.81 5.46
N CYS A 188 14.21 -4.22 5.75
CA CYS A 188 13.93 -5.40 6.58
C CYS A 188 14.18 -6.72 5.84
N ALA A 189 13.82 -6.82 4.57
CA ALA A 189 14.12 -8.00 3.76
C ALA A 189 15.64 -8.22 3.63
N SER A 190 16.41 -7.14 3.48
CA SER A 190 17.88 -7.19 3.48
C SER A 190 18.45 -7.55 4.85
N ARG A 191 17.94 -6.94 5.92
CA ARG A 191 18.36 -7.23 7.31
C ARG A 191 18.20 -8.71 7.65
N TRP A 192 17.16 -9.37 7.13
CA TRP A 192 16.86 -10.77 7.39
C TRP A 192 17.07 -11.67 6.17
N ALA A 193 17.98 -11.32 5.26
CA ALA A 193 18.18 -12.01 3.99
C ALA A 193 18.46 -13.53 4.13
N ALA A 194 19.10 -13.95 5.23
CA ALA A 194 19.40 -15.36 5.52
C ALA A 194 18.18 -16.19 5.96
N ARG A 195 17.00 -15.57 6.15
CA ARG A 195 15.78 -16.25 6.59
C ARG A 195 14.87 -16.62 5.42
N GLU A 196 14.20 -17.77 5.54
CA GLU A 196 13.17 -18.20 4.60
C GLU A 196 11.88 -17.36 4.74
N ASP A 197 11.50 -17.05 5.99
CA ASP A 197 10.32 -16.23 6.35
C ASP A 197 10.59 -14.72 6.33
N ARG A 198 11.67 -14.27 5.66
CA ARG A 198 12.13 -12.87 5.70
C ARG A 198 11.05 -11.87 5.25
N LEU A 199 10.24 -12.23 4.25
CA LEU A 199 9.19 -11.35 3.74
C LEU A 199 8.00 -11.26 4.70
N GLU A 200 7.70 -12.31 5.47
CA GLU A 200 6.67 -12.27 6.49
C GLU A 200 7.08 -11.28 7.61
N TRP A 201 8.33 -11.34 8.07
CA TRP A 201 8.83 -10.38 9.06
C TRP A 201 8.97 -8.97 8.53
N ALA A 202 9.41 -8.79 7.28
CA ALA A 202 9.42 -7.49 6.63
C ALA A 202 7.99 -6.91 6.51
N THR A 203 6.99 -7.76 6.26
CA THR A 203 5.57 -7.38 6.23
C THR A 203 5.10 -6.90 7.61
N VAL A 204 5.42 -7.65 8.68
CA VAL A 204 5.13 -7.20 10.06
C VAL A 204 5.79 -5.86 10.36
N ALA A 205 7.05 -5.69 9.96
CA ALA A 205 7.79 -4.44 10.15
C ALA A 205 7.12 -3.26 9.42
N CYS A 206 6.73 -3.46 8.15
CA CYS A 206 6.06 -2.46 7.32
C CYS A 206 4.70 -2.05 7.92
N TYR A 207 3.91 -3.04 8.35
CA TYR A 207 2.64 -2.82 9.04
C TYR A 207 2.79 -1.97 10.30
N LEU A 208 3.73 -2.35 11.18
CA LEU A 208 4.02 -1.58 12.39
C LEU A 208 4.54 -0.18 12.06
N ALA A 209 5.34 -0.04 11.00
CA ALA A 209 5.88 1.24 10.60
C ALA A 209 4.78 2.23 10.20
N PHE A 210 3.79 1.79 9.39
CA PHE A 210 2.61 2.59 9.07
C PHE A 210 1.81 2.93 10.33
N LEU A 211 1.47 1.92 11.13
CA LEU A 211 0.61 2.10 12.30
C LEU A 211 1.24 2.99 13.38
N ALA A 212 2.57 2.98 13.49
CA ALA A 212 3.33 3.80 14.43
C ALA A 212 3.50 5.27 13.99
N ARG A 213 3.35 5.58 12.70
CA ARG A 213 3.58 6.92 12.14
C ARG A 213 2.30 7.67 11.80
N ILE A 214 1.30 6.96 11.28
CA ILE A 214 0.09 7.55 10.73
C ILE A 214 -1.12 7.03 11.53
N PRO A 215 -1.96 7.91 12.12
CA PRO A 215 -3.23 7.49 12.70
C PRO A 215 -4.09 6.76 11.67
N ASP A 216 -4.48 5.53 11.97
CA ASP A 216 -5.20 4.66 11.02
C ASP A 216 -6.61 5.20 10.72
N THR A 217 -6.91 5.48 9.45
CA THR A 217 -8.19 6.09 9.07
C THR A 217 -9.38 5.14 9.17
N HIS A 218 -9.17 3.82 9.12
CA HIS A 218 -10.23 2.86 9.42
C HIS A 218 -10.58 2.88 10.92
N LEU A 219 -9.57 2.97 11.80
CA LEU A 219 -9.82 3.19 13.23
C LEU A 219 -10.52 4.52 13.47
N THR A 220 -10.07 5.61 12.84
CA THR A 220 -10.67 6.94 13.01
C THR A 220 -12.15 6.94 12.65
N ARG A 221 -12.53 6.32 11.52
CA ARG A 221 -13.94 6.22 11.10
C ARG A 221 -14.81 5.44 12.10
N LYS A 222 -14.28 4.36 12.67
CA LYS A 222 -15.06 3.43 13.51
C LYS A 222 -15.06 3.78 15.00
N HIS A 223 -13.97 4.37 15.49
CA HIS A 223 -13.71 4.59 16.93
C HIS A 223 -13.30 6.03 17.26
N GLY A 224 -13.20 6.92 16.27
CA GLY A 224 -12.82 8.31 16.45
C GLY A 224 -11.30 8.55 16.47
N PRO A 225 -10.87 9.82 16.32
CA PRO A 225 -9.48 10.20 16.17
C PRO A 225 -8.63 9.91 17.42
N ASP A 226 -9.20 10.04 18.62
CA ASP A 226 -8.48 9.80 19.88
C ASP A 226 -8.08 8.33 20.03
N ALA A 227 -8.97 7.41 19.66
CA ALA A 227 -8.67 5.98 19.67
C ALA A 227 -7.58 5.63 18.64
N ALA A 228 -7.65 6.18 17.43
CA ALA A 228 -6.62 5.98 16.40
C ALA A 228 -5.26 6.51 16.85
N LEU A 229 -5.22 7.69 17.49
CA LEU A 229 -3.99 8.27 18.03
C LEU A 229 -3.42 7.44 19.19
N ALA A 230 -4.27 6.93 20.09
CA ALA A 230 -3.85 6.07 21.18
C ALA A 230 -3.19 4.78 20.66
N VAL A 231 -3.82 4.13 19.67
CA VAL A 231 -3.24 2.94 19.01
C VAL A 231 -1.91 3.27 18.33
N ARG A 232 -1.80 4.41 17.63
CA ARG A 232 -0.55 4.83 16.99
C ARG A 232 0.60 5.01 17.98
N ARG A 233 0.34 5.64 19.13
CA ARG A 233 1.36 5.81 20.19
C ARG A 233 1.79 4.49 20.81
N GLU A 234 0.88 3.52 20.91
CA GLU A 234 1.23 2.18 21.39
C GLU A 234 2.01 1.38 20.34
N ALA A 235 1.60 1.46 19.08
CA ALA A 235 2.30 0.84 17.96
C ALA A 235 3.74 1.33 17.83
N GLU A 236 4.01 2.62 18.12
CA GLU A 236 5.39 3.14 18.17
C GLU A 236 6.27 2.43 19.21
N ARG A 237 5.73 2.12 20.40
CA ARG A 237 6.47 1.35 21.42
C ARG A 237 6.68 -0.10 20.98
N VAL A 238 5.65 -0.71 20.39
CA VAL A 238 5.71 -2.08 19.87
C VAL A 238 6.71 -2.18 18.72
N GLU A 239 6.71 -1.23 17.79
CA GLU A 239 7.66 -1.15 16.69
C GLU A 239 9.10 -1.00 17.20
N THR A 240 9.31 -0.14 18.21
CA THR A 240 10.62 0.05 18.84
C THR A 240 11.12 -1.27 19.45
N GLY A 241 10.27 -1.96 20.23
CA GLY A 241 10.61 -3.26 20.81
C GLY A 241 10.87 -4.34 19.76
N PHE A 242 10.04 -4.39 18.71
CA PHE A 242 10.20 -5.31 17.59
C PHE A 242 11.52 -5.09 16.84
N LYS A 243 11.88 -3.84 16.54
CA LYS A 243 13.13 -3.48 15.83
C LYS A 243 14.39 -3.74 16.65
N ALA A 244 14.28 -3.73 17.98
CA ALA A 244 15.37 -4.06 18.90
C ALA A 244 15.73 -5.55 18.89
N CYS A 245 14.85 -6.43 18.40
CA CYS A 245 15.17 -7.84 18.25
C CYS A 245 16.07 -8.10 17.02
N GLU A 246 17.21 -8.75 17.21
CA GLU A 246 18.01 -9.25 16.08
C GLU A 246 17.25 -10.35 15.31
N ASN A 247 16.75 -11.35 16.05
CA ASN A 247 15.81 -12.35 15.55
C ASN A 247 14.36 -11.88 15.79
N PRO A 248 13.59 -11.56 14.75
CA PRO A 248 12.24 -11.00 14.89
C PRO A 248 11.24 -11.98 15.52
N ALA A 249 11.52 -13.30 15.48
CA ALA A 249 10.71 -14.30 16.18
C ALA A 249 10.68 -14.09 17.71
N ASN A 250 11.68 -13.43 18.28
CA ASN A 250 11.69 -13.12 19.71
C ASN A 250 10.65 -12.06 20.10
N ALA A 251 10.10 -11.32 19.13
CA ALA A 251 9.05 -10.34 19.36
C ALA A 251 7.63 -10.94 19.37
N ILE A 252 7.46 -12.25 19.17
CA ILE A 252 6.13 -12.87 19.06
C ILE A 252 5.24 -12.56 20.27
N ALA A 253 5.76 -12.66 21.49
CA ALA A 253 4.99 -12.37 22.70
C ALA A 253 4.52 -10.91 22.74
N LEU A 254 5.41 -9.97 22.43
CA LEU A 254 5.09 -8.54 22.32
C LEU A 254 3.97 -8.28 21.29
N LEU A 255 4.05 -8.92 20.13
CA LEU A 255 3.04 -8.79 19.08
C LEU A 255 1.69 -9.40 19.50
N GLN A 256 1.72 -10.54 20.21
CA GLN A 256 0.51 -11.21 20.70
C GLN A 256 -0.19 -10.39 21.78
N ASP A 257 0.56 -9.79 22.70
CA ASP A 257 -0.01 -8.91 23.72
C ASP A 257 -0.69 -7.69 23.10
N PHE A 258 -0.05 -7.09 22.09
CA PHE A 258 -0.64 -5.97 21.35
C PHE A 258 -1.89 -6.40 20.57
N ASP A 259 -1.85 -7.54 19.87
CA ASP A 259 -3.00 -8.08 19.13
C ASP A 259 -4.19 -8.33 20.07
N ASN A 260 -3.96 -9.05 21.15
CA ASN A 260 -4.98 -9.35 22.16
C ASN A 260 -5.62 -8.07 22.72
N LYS A 261 -4.82 -7.03 22.97
CA LYS A 261 -5.33 -5.74 23.44
C LYS A 261 -6.23 -5.07 22.40
N LEU A 262 -5.80 -5.00 21.14
CA LEU A 262 -6.59 -4.41 20.06
C LEU A 262 -7.89 -5.19 19.81
N LYS A 263 -7.81 -6.53 19.78
CA LYS A 263 -8.97 -7.40 19.58
C LYS A 263 -10.00 -7.29 20.71
N ARG A 264 -9.56 -7.24 21.98
CA ARG A 264 -10.47 -6.99 23.12
C ARG A 264 -11.19 -5.65 23.00
N GLY A 265 -10.55 -4.64 22.42
CA GLY A 265 -11.17 -3.34 22.13
C GLY A 265 -11.98 -3.29 20.83
N GLY A 266 -12.04 -4.37 20.05
CA GLY A 266 -12.67 -4.36 18.72
C GLY A 266 -11.96 -3.46 17.69
N LEU A 267 -10.70 -3.10 17.96
CA LEU A 267 -9.90 -2.16 17.17
C LEU A 267 -9.25 -2.88 15.98
N ASN A 268 -9.54 -2.41 14.77
CA ASN A 268 -8.97 -2.92 13.53
C ASN A 268 -8.14 -1.85 12.80
N PRO A 269 -6.79 -1.89 12.85
CA PRO A 269 -5.97 -0.99 12.06
C PRO A 269 -5.90 -1.48 10.60
N GLY A 270 -7.02 -1.34 9.90
CA GLY A 270 -7.20 -1.88 8.54
C GLY A 270 -6.52 -1.04 7.47
N THR A 271 -6.50 0.28 7.58
CA THR A 271 -5.83 1.11 6.56
C THR A 271 -4.32 0.87 6.56
N SER A 272 -3.72 0.65 7.72
CA SER A 272 -2.30 0.26 7.84
C SER A 272 -2.02 -1.08 7.17
N ALA A 273 -2.96 -2.03 7.24
CA ALA A 273 -2.87 -3.31 6.53
C ALA A 273 -2.99 -3.09 5.00
N ASP A 274 -3.98 -2.33 4.53
CA ASP A 274 -4.17 -2.02 3.11
C ASP A 274 -2.91 -1.39 2.48
N LEU A 275 -2.30 -0.41 3.17
CA LEU A 275 -1.05 0.24 2.74
C LEU A 275 0.13 -0.74 2.71
N THR A 276 0.16 -1.70 3.63
CA THR A 276 1.18 -2.75 3.67
C THR A 276 1.08 -3.65 2.44
N VAL A 277 -0.13 -4.07 2.05
CA VAL A 277 -0.35 -4.88 0.83
C VAL A 277 0.04 -4.13 -0.42
N ALA A 278 -0.31 -2.84 -0.53
CA ALA A 278 0.07 -2.02 -1.67
C ALA A 278 1.60 -1.85 -1.77
N SER A 279 2.29 -1.73 -0.62
CA SER A 279 3.75 -1.67 -0.57
C SER A 279 4.39 -3.00 -0.97
N LEU A 280 3.83 -4.12 -0.55
CA LEU A 280 4.25 -5.45 -1.00
C LEU A 280 4.05 -5.64 -2.51
N LEU A 281 2.93 -5.15 -3.06
CA LEU A 281 2.69 -5.22 -4.49
C LEU A 281 3.74 -4.44 -5.26
N ALA A 282 4.03 -3.20 -4.87
CA ALA A 282 5.09 -2.42 -5.49
C ALA A 282 6.46 -3.14 -5.39
N PHE A 283 6.79 -3.70 -4.22
CA PHE A 283 8.02 -4.47 -4.01
C PHE A 283 8.11 -5.71 -4.92
N HIS A 284 7.03 -6.47 -5.05
CA HIS A 284 6.98 -7.64 -5.93
C HIS A 284 7.01 -7.28 -7.42
N LEU A 285 6.37 -6.18 -7.82
CA LEU A 285 6.43 -5.67 -9.19
C LEU A 285 7.85 -5.29 -9.57
N ASP A 286 8.57 -4.59 -8.69
CA ASP A 286 9.98 -4.24 -8.93
C ASP A 286 10.83 -5.49 -9.17
N HIS A 287 10.66 -6.53 -8.34
CA HIS A 287 11.39 -7.78 -8.49
C HIS A 287 11.00 -8.56 -9.77
N LEU A 288 9.71 -8.80 -9.98
CA LEU A 288 9.21 -9.67 -11.06
C LEU A 288 9.34 -9.03 -12.45
N LEU A 289 9.31 -7.71 -12.55
CA LEU A 289 9.53 -6.99 -13.80
C LEU A 289 11.02 -6.69 -14.06
N GLY A 290 11.92 -7.08 -13.15
CA GLY A 290 13.36 -6.89 -13.31
C GLY A 290 13.81 -5.43 -13.18
N ILE A 291 13.11 -4.64 -12.37
CA ILE A 291 13.43 -3.24 -12.13
C ILE A 291 14.47 -3.19 -11.01
N SER A 292 15.63 -2.59 -11.31
CA SER A 292 16.70 -2.45 -10.33
C SER A 292 16.22 -1.62 -9.12
N SER A 293 16.49 -2.12 -7.91
CA SER A 293 16.16 -1.46 -6.64
C SER A 293 17.07 -0.26 -6.31
N GLY A 294 17.75 0.33 -7.31
CA GLY A 294 18.72 1.41 -7.10
C GLY A 294 18.14 2.56 -6.28
N ASP A 295 18.93 3.06 -5.33
CA ASP A 295 18.58 3.98 -4.23
C ASP A 295 18.03 5.38 -4.64
N HIS A 296 17.58 5.57 -5.88
CA HIS A 296 17.12 6.86 -6.42
C HIS A 296 15.69 6.86 -6.99
N LEU A 297 14.91 5.79 -6.84
CA LEU A 297 13.88 5.48 -7.84
C LEU A 297 12.40 5.70 -7.49
N TRP A 298 12.07 6.56 -6.53
CA TRP A 298 10.82 7.35 -6.60
C TRP A 298 11.08 8.80 -6.13
N ALA A 299 12.26 9.35 -6.44
CA ALA A 299 12.55 10.76 -6.16
C ALA A 299 11.69 11.64 -7.09
N ASP A 300 11.00 12.62 -6.51
CA ASP A 300 10.24 13.60 -7.27
C ASP A 300 11.24 14.40 -8.14
N HIS A 301 11.08 14.42 -9.46
CA HIS A 301 11.86 15.30 -10.34
C HIS A 301 11.59 16.79 -10.08
N ARG A 302 10.80 17.14 -9.05
CA ARG A 302 10.51 18.51 -8.63
C ARG A 302 11.55 19.15 -7.70
N ASP A 303 12.58 18.42 -7.26
CA ASP A 303 13.60 18.95 -6.32
C ASP A 303 15.03 19.06 -6.90
N THR A 304 15.20 19.12 -8.23
CA THR A 304 16.46 19.67 -8.78
C THR A 304 16.32 21.18 -8.87
N PRO A 305 17.09 21.99 -8.11
CA PRO A 305 17.22 23.41 -8.40
C PRO A 305 17.97 23.52 -9.73
N GLU A 306 17.24 23.81 -10.80
CA GLU A 306 17.86 24.35 -12.00
C GLU A 306 18.52 25.68 -11.63
N GLY A 307 19.84 25.76 -11.77
CA GLY A 307 20.57 27.02 -11.69
C GLY A 307 21.51 27.19 -10.50
N ALA A 308 22.44 26.28 -10.30
CA ALA A 308 23.72 26.61 -9.66
C ALA A 308 24.84 26.46 -10.69
N VAL A 309 25.13 27.56 -11.38
CA VAL A 309 26.31 27.72 -12.22
C VAL A 309 27.53 27.55 -11.31
N VAL A 310 28.17 26.38 -11.36
CA VAL A 310 29.50 26.19 -10.76
C VAL A 310 30.50 26.87 -11.68
N ALA A 311 30.87 28.10 -11.34
CA ALA A 311 32.01 28.78 -11.94
C ALA A 311 33.27 27.95 -11.66
N ARG A 312 33.85 27.40 -12.73
CA ARG A 312 35.22 26.90 -12.73
C ARG A 312 36.15 28.10 -12.74
N GLU A 313 36.82 28.37 -11.63
CA GLU A 313 38.08 29.11 -11.65
C GLU A 313 39.24 28.16 -11.38
N THR A 314 39.90 27.80 -12.48
CA THR A 314 41.26 27.31 -12.49
C THR A 314 42.20 28.51 -12.26
N CYS A 315 42.94 28.52 -11.17
CA CYS A 315 44.20 29.28 -11.11
C CYS A 315 45.27 28.48 -10.36
N THR A 316 46.16 27.93 -11.17
CA THR A 316 47.49 27.45 -10.86
C THR A 316 48.34 28.53 -10.17
N GLY A 317 49.09 28.19 -9.11
CA GLY A 317 50.10 29.11 -8.59
C GLY A 317 50.80 28.67 -7.30
N ARG A 318 51.95 27.99 -7.48
CA ARG A 318 53.16 27.88 -6.63
C ARG A 318 53.16 28.45 -5.18
N VAL A 319 53.68 27.61 -4.29
CA VAL A 319 54.41 27.90 -3.02
C VAL A 319 55.54 28.95 -3.24
N PRO A 320 55.95 29.74 -2.23
CA PRO A 320 56.96 29.27 -1.25
C PRO A 320 56.76 29.72 0.22
N TYR A 321 57.45 28.98 1.09
CA TYR A 321 57.85 29.19 2.50
C TYR A 321 57.88 30.63 3.07
N ASP A 322 57.53 30.81 4.36
CA ASP A 322 58.50 30.98 5.46
C ASP A 322 57.83 31.30 6.82
N TYR A 323 58.50 30.81 7.89
CA TYR A 323 58.29 30.92 9.35
C TYR A 323 57.24 30.06 10.05
#